data_AF-A0A947EYW0-F1
#
_entry.id   AF-A0A947EYW0-F1
#
_cell.length_a   1.000
_cell.length_b   1.000
_cell.length_c   1.000
_cell.angle_alpha   90.00
_cell.angle_beta   90.00
_cell.angle_gamma   90.00
#
_symmetry.space_group_name_H-M   'P 1'
#
loop_
_entity.id
_entity.type
_entity.pdbx_description
1 polymer ?
#
loop_
_entity_poly.entity_id
_entity_poly.type
_entity_poly.pdbx_seq_one_letter_code
_entity_poly.pdbx_strand_id
1 'polypeptide(L)'
;MKKHTLRIEKIGGTSMSRFPEIINNIILRDKDDIYGRIYVVSAYAGVTDELLEHKKSGQPGIYKLFEDEENYPRKMLALRDNLFEFNETLESTGLNLQEANDFIGDRIDLSINILRSMENVLASGYVTRNELLLAARELLASLGEMQSAFNSTSILKSHGYDATFVDLSGWEDGRQLTIDRRIINSFEKIDPLSTICFATGYTKGTEGIMREFDRGYSEVTFSKVAVLLGASEAIIHKEYHLCSGDPLIIGEHNAHPVCNTNY
;
A
#
# COMPACT_ATOMS: atom_id res chain seq x y z
N MET A 1 -4.62 34.64 0.62
CA MET A 1 -4.87 33.33 0.00
C MET A 1 -3.76 32.40 0.45
N LYS A 2 -4.07 31.32 1.20
CA LYS A 2 -3.05 30.28 1.47
C LYS A 2 -2.63 29.73 0.10
N LYS A 3 -1.34 29.77 -0.22
CA LYS A 3 -0.81 29.10 -1.40
C LYS A 3 -0.98 27.61 -1.11
N HIS A 4 -1.89 26.92 -1.80
CA HIS A 4 -2.04 25.47 -1.62
C HIS A 4 -0.72 24.83 -2.06
N THR A 5 0.05 24.36 -1.08
CA THR A 5 1.31 23.67 -1.28
C THR A 5 1.06 22.17 -1.26
N LEU A 6 1.69 21.46 -2.19
CA LEU A 6 1.60 20.00 -2.25
C LEU A 6 2.20 19.38 -0.98
N ARG A 7 1.45 18.49 -0.34
CA ARG A 7 1.90 17.66 0.77
C ARG A 7 1.78 16.20 0.40
N ILE A 8 2.81 15.43 0.73
CA ILE A 8 2.76 13.97 0.66
C ILE A 8 2.67 13.43 2.06
N GLU A 9 1.79 12.47 2.28
CA GLU A 9 1.53 11.90 3.59
C GLU A 9 1.57 10.39 3.52
N LYS A 10 2.29 9.73 4.42
CA LYS A 10 2.33 8.28 4.51
C LYS A 10 1.43 7.79 5.63
N ILE A 11 0.58 6.80 5.36
CA ILE A 11 -0.26 6.14 6.37
C ILE A 11 0.12 4.66 6.45
N GLY A 12 0.58 4.23 7.64
CA GLY A 12 1.00 2.85 7.89
C GLY A 12 -0.16 1.87 8.07
N GLY A 13 0.12 0.56 8.00
CA GLY A 13 -0.91 -0.47 7.97
C GLY A 13 -1.81 -0.52 9.21
N THR A 14 -1.26 -0.37 10.42
CA THR A 14 -2.06 -0.29 11.66
C THR A 14 -3.01 0.91 11.64
N SER A 15 -2.56 2.05 11.11
CA SER A 15 -3.39 3.25 10.94
C SER A 15 -4.45 3.05 9.86
N MET A 16 -4.10 2.38 8.74
CA MET A 16 -5.06 2.05 7.67
C MET A 16 -6.17 1.12 8.17
N SER A 17 -5.90 0.20 9.08
CA SER A 17 -6.95 -0.64 9.70
C SER A 17 -7.93 0.17 10.57
N ARG A 18 -7.63 1.44 10.87
CA ARG A 18 -8.50 2.40 11.56
C ARG A 18 -8.93 3.53 10.63
N PHE A 19 -9.07 3.25 9.33
CA PHE A 19 -9.39 4.25 8.32
C PHE A 19 -10.58 5.18 8.66
N PRO A 20 -11.69 4.70 9.27
CA PRO A 20 -12.80 5.59 9.66
C PRO A 20 -12.37 6.74 10.59
N GLU A 21 -11.38 6.49 11.46
CA GLU A 21 -10.81 7.52 12.34
C GLU A 21 -9.85 8.44 11.58
N ILE A 22 -9.08 7.89 10.65
CA ILE A 22 -8.15 8.65 9.79
C ILE A 22 -8.90 9.68 8.94
N ILE A 23 -10.07 9.34 8.43
CA ILE A 23 -10.92 10.27 7.66
C ILE A 23 -11.16 11.54 8.47
N ASN A 24 -11.64 11.41 9.71
CA ASN A 24 -12.03 12.56 10.52
C ASN A 24 -10.83 13.30 11.15
N ASN A 25 -9.79 12.56 11.52
CA ASN A 25 -8.67 13.12 12.29
C ASN A 25 -7.51 13.61 11.42
N ILE A 26 -7.40 13.14 10.17
CA ILE A 26 -6.27 13.45 9.29
C ILE A 26 -6.77 14.05 7.97
N ILE A 27 -7.66 13.36 7.27
CA ILE A 27 -8.01 13.71 5.88
C ILE A 27 -8.95 14.92 5.83
N LEU A 28 -10.04 14.88 6.60
CA LEU A 28 -11.10 15.88 6.63
C LEU A 28 -11.07 16.75 7.90
N ARG A 29 -9.95 16.70 8.64
CA ARG A 29 -9.76 17.45 9.89
C ARG A 29 -9.94 18.96 9.70
N ASP A 30 -9.33 19.52 8.67
CA ASP A 30 -9.45 20.92 8.29
C ASP A 30 -10.14 21.00 6.91
N LYS A 31 -11.38 21.49 6.90
CA LYS A 31 -12.20 21.57 5.69
C LYS A 31 -11.65 22.53 4.65
N ASP A 32 -10.83 23.49 5.08
CA ASP A 32 -10.19 24.46 4.18
C ASP A 32 -8.85 23.94 3.61
N ASP A 33 -8.44 22.71 3.99
CA ASP A 33 -7.12 22.14 3.72
C ASP A 33 -7.17 20.63 3.40
N ILE A 34 -8.11 20.26 2.51
CA ILE A 34 -8.33 18.86 2.07
C ILE A 34 -7.59 18.50 0.78
N TYR A 35 -7.41 19.45 -0.13
CA TYR A 35 -6.75 19.24 -1.43
C TYR A 35 -5.25 19.60 -1.40
N GLY A 36 -4.53 19.23 -2.44
CA GLY A 36 -3.06 19.32 -2.47
C GLY A 36 -2.39 18.27 -1.60
N ARG A 37 -3.06 17.14 -1.39
CA ARG A 37 -2.63 16.06 -0.49
C ARG A 37 -2.59 14.74 -1.25
N ILE A 38 -1.45 14.07 -1.19
CA ILE A 38 -1.27 12.72 -1.74
C ILE A 38 -0.93 11.79 -0.58
N TYR A 39 -1.80 10.82 -0.35
CA TYR A 39 -1.60 9.78 0.66
C TYR A 39 -0.96 8.56 0.02
N VAL A 40 0.26 8.21 0.45
CA VAL A 40 0.89 6.93 0.13
C VAL A 40 0.50 5.95 1.23
N VAL A 41 -0.30 4.95 0.88
CA VAL A 41 -0.92 4.05 1.87
C VAL A 41 -0.31 2.65 1.83
N SER A 42 -0.08 2.10 3.02
CA SER A 42 0.28 0.69 3.19
C SER A 42 -0.98 -0.20 3.19
N ALA A 43 -0.79 -1.50 3.00
CA ALA A 43 -1.85 -2.49 3.19
C ALA A 43 -2.39 -2.44 4.62
N TYR A 44 -3.64 -2.91 4.82
CA TYR A 44 -4.19 -3.10 6.16
C TYR A 44 -3.32 -4.04 7.00
N ALA A 45 -3.32 -3.84 8.32
CA ALA A 45 -2.51 -4.62 9.25
C ALA A 45 -2.72 -6.13 9.06
N GLY A 46 -1.63 -6.90 9.04
CA GLY A 46 -1.64 -8.35 8.86
C GLY A 46 -1.68 -8.83 7.39
N VAL A 47 -2.20 -8.04 6.46
CA VAL A 47 -2.37 -8.46 5.06
C VAL A 47 -1.02 -8.78 4.39
N THR A 48 -0.01 -7.93 4.55
CA THR A 48 1.35 -8.20 4.01
C THR A 48 2.01 -9.42 4.67
N ASP A 49 1.71 -9.70 5.94
CA ASP A 49 2.22 -10.91 6.64
C ASP A 49 1.58 -12.18 6.06
N GLU A 50 0.28 -12.16 5.78
CA GLU A 50 -0.41 -13.28 5.13
C GLU A 50 0.10 -13.54 3.70
N LEU A 51 0.39 -12.47 2.96
CA LEU A 51 0.92 -12.53 1.59
C LEU A 51 2.36 -13.05 1.54
N LEU A 52 3.22 -12.63 2.46
CA LEU A 52 4.66 -12.92 2.40
C LEU A 52 5.11 -13.96 3.43
N GLU A 53 5.34 -13.54 4.67
CA GLU A 53 5.76 -14.36 5.81
C GLU A 53 5.49 -13.59 7.10
N HIS A 54 5.13 -14.24 8.19
CA HIS A 54 4.83 -13.48 9.41
C HIS A 54 6.11 -13.07 10.14
N LYS A 55 6.47 -11.78 10.13
CA LYS A 55 7.78 -11.29 10.66
C LYS A 55 8.08 -11.72 12.10
N LYS A 56 7.04 -11.81 12.95
CA LYS A 56 7.18 -12.10 14.38
C LYS A 56 7.09 -13.58 14.75
N SER A 57 6.31 -14.36 13.99
CA SER A 57 6.01 -15.75 14.35
C SER A 57 6.68 -16.76 13.41
N GLY A 58 7.22 -16.30 12.28
CA GLY A 58 7.80 -17.16 11.25
C GLY A 58 6.77 -18.02 10.52
N GLN A 59 5.46 -17.81 10.75
CA GLN A 59 4.43 -18.56 10.06
C GLN A 59 4.50 -18.30 8.55
N PRO A 60 4.44 -19.35 7.71
CA PRO A 60 4.57 -19.21 6.27
C PRO A 60 3.38 -18.45 5.69
N GLY A 61 3.65 -17.38 4.95
CA GLY A 61 2.65 -16.69 4.14
C GLY A 61 2.42 -17.38 2.79
N ILE A 62 1.59 -16.79 1.94
CA ILE A 62 1.28 -17.30 0.59
C ILE A 62 2.56 -17.44 -0.24
N TYR A 63 3.46 -16.47 -0.17
CA TYR A 63 4.75 -16.51 -0.86
C TYR A 63 5.55 -17.76 -0.47
N LYS A 64 5.59 -18.10 0.82
CA LYS A 64 6.32 -19.28 1.30
C LYS A 64 5.68 -20.58 0.80
N LEU A 65 4.35 -20.67 0.82
CA LEU A 65 3.64 -21.82 0.24
C LEU A 65 3.90 -21.96 -1.27
N PHE A 66 3.97 -20.84 -1.99
CA PHE A 66 4.34 -20.84 -3.41
C PHE A 66 5.79 -21.29 -3.62
N GLU A 67 6.73 -20.80 -2.81
CA GLU A 67 8.14 -21.20 -2.86
C GLU A 67 8.34 -22.69 -2.56
N ASP A 68 7.52 -23.27 -1.70
CA ASP A 68 7.58 -24.68 -1.30
C ASP A 68 6.70 -25.59 -2.17
N GLU A 69 6.09 -25.06 -3.26
CA GLU A 69 5.19 -25.78 -4.18
C GLU A 69 4.00 -26.45 -3.46
N GLU A 70 3.52 -25.81 -2.38
CA GLU A 70 2.36 -26.23 -1.59
C GLU A 70 1.05 -25.60 -2.11
N ASN A 71 -0.08 -25.90 -1.45
CA ASN A 71 -1.40 -25.41 -1.86
C ASN A 71 -1.65 -23.94 -1.48
N TYR A 72 -0.86 -23.02 -2.06
CA TYR A 72 -1.05 -21.58 -1.95
C TYR A 72 -2.39 -21.08 -2.52
N PRO A 73 -3.02 -21.69 -3.57
CA PRO A 73 -4.32 -21.21 -4.06
C PRO A 73 -5.40 -21.25 -2.99
N ARG A 74 -5.40 -22.28 -2.13
CA ARG A 74 -6.33 -22.33 -0.99
C ARG A 74 -6.13 -21.17 -0.02
N LYS A 75 -4.88 -20.79 0.26
CA LYS A 75 -4.57 -19.66 1.14
C LYS A 75 -4.88 -18.31 0.50
N MET A 76 -4.71 -18.19 -0.82
CA MET A 76 -5.15 -17.01 -1.58
C MET A 76 -6.67 -16.82 -1.52
N LEU A 77 -7.46 -17.89 -1.64
CA LEU A 77 -8.92 -17.81 -1.49
C LEU A 77 -9.34 -17.45 -0.06
N ALA A 78 -8.67 -18.02 0.95
CA ALA A 78 -8.90 -17.63 2.34
C ALA A 78 -8.55 -16.15 2.59
N LEU A 79 -7.45 -15.65 2.02
CA LEU A 79 -7.11 -14.23 2.06
C LEU A 79 -8.21 -13.40 1.42
N ARG A 80 -8.72 -13.78 0.24
CA ARG A 80 -9.83 -13.05 -0.41
C ARG A 80 -11.04 -12.94 0.51
N ASP A 81 -11.44 -14.04 1.14
CA ASP A 81 -12.59 -14.07 2.04
C ASP A 81 -12.32 -13.16 3.26
N ASN A 82 -11.13 -13.19 3.86
CA ASN A 82 -10.72 -12.27 4.92
C ASN A 82 -10.75 -10.80 4.47
N LEU A 83 -10.35 -10.50 3.23
CA LEU A 83 -10.37 -9.16 2.67
C LEU A 83 -11.80 -8.66 2.40
N PHE A 84 -12.72 -9.56 2.06
CA PHE A 84 -14.15 -9.25 1.94
C PHE A 84 -14.76 -8.96 3.30
N GLU A 85 -14.49 -9.80 4.31
CA GLU A 85 -14.90 -9.54 5.70
C GLU A 85 -14.35 -8.19 6.19
N PHE A 86 -13.11 -7.85 5.84
CA PHE A 86 -12.56 -6.53 6.16
C PHE A 86 -13.32 -5.40 5.45
N ASN A 87 -13.67 -5.56 4.16
CA ASN A 87 -14.47 -4.58 3.43
C ASN A 87 -15.83 -4.35 4.12
N GLU A 88 -16.49 -5.41 4.62
CA GLU A 88 -17.77 -5.30 5.37
C GLU A 88 -17.65 -4.35 6.56
N THR A 89 -16.52 -4.36 7.27
CA THR A 89 -16.30 -3.42 8.41
C THR A 89 -16.28 -1.95 7.98
N LEU A 90 -15.97 -1.67 6.70
CA LEU A 90 -15.91 -0.33 6.14
C LEU A 90 -17.20 0.11 5.45
N GLU A 91 -18.21 -0.77 5.30
CA GLU A 91 -19.49 -0.43 4.65
C GLU A 91 -20.16 0.77 5.32
N SER A 92 -20.20 0.76 6.66
CA SER A 92 -20.76 1.84 7.47
C SER A 92 -20.04 3.19 7.30
N THR A 93 -18.82 3.16 6.76
CA THR A 93 -18.00 4.34 6.44
C THR A 93 -18.21 4.80 4.99
N GLY A 94 -19.14 4.20 4.25
CA GLY A 94 -19.48 4.58 2.89
C GLY A 94 -18.73 3.78 1.81
N LEU A 95 -18.08 2.67 2.14
CA LEU A 95 -17.49 1.79 1.13
C LEU A 95 -18.60 1.05 0.36
N ASN A 96 -18.55 1.08 -0.97
CA ASN A 96 -19.41 0.21 -1.79
C ASN A 96 -18.86 -1.22 -1.76
N LEU A 97 -19.51 -2.11 -1.02
CA LEU A 97 -19.04 -3.48 -0.84
C LEU A 97 -18.92 -4.27 -2.13
N GLN A 98 -19.89 -4.15 -3.03
CA GLN A 98 -19.86 -4.90 -4.29
C GLN A 98 -18.64 -4.48 -5.12
N GLU A 99 -18.45 -3.17 -5.31
CA GLU A 99 -17.33 -2.63 -6.09
C GLU A 99 -15.97 -2.97 -5.46
N ALA A 100 -15.86 -2.87 -4.13
CA ALA A 100 -14.64 -3.19 -3.41
C ALA A 100 -14.29 -4.69 -3.47
N ASN A 101 -15.30 -5.57 -3.35
CA ASN A 101 -15.11 -7.01 -3.44
C ASN A 101 -14.77 -7.45 -4.86
N ASP A 102 -15.42 -6.90 -5.88
CA ASP A 102 -15.07 -7.16 -7.28
C ASP A 102 -13.63 -6.71 -7.58
N PHE A 103 -13.26 -5.50 -7.14
CA PHE A 103 -11.91 -4.94 -7.35
C PHE A 103 -10.80 -5.84 -6.82
N ILE A 104 -10.90 -6.31 -5.57
CA ILE A 104 -9.85 -7.13 -4.95
C ILE A 104 -9.99 -8.61 -5.32
N GLY A 105 -11.21 -9.10 -5.51
CA GLY A 105 -11.50 -10.46 -5.96
C GLY A 105 -10.86 -10.78 -7.30
N ASP A 106 -11.07 -9.91 -8.30
CA ASP A 106 -10.48 -10.05 -9.64
C ASP A 106 -8.95 -10.10 -9.59
N ARG A 107 -8.34 -9.29 -8.71
CA ARG A 107 -6.88 -9.23 -8.52
C ARG A 107 -6.33 -10.48 -7.86
N ILE A 108 -7.03 -11.03 -6.87
CA ILE A 108 -6.66 -12.30 -6.25
C ILE A 108 -6.76 -13.44 -7.25
N ASP A 109 -7.87 -13.54 -8.00
CA ASP A 109 -8.08 -14.60 -8.98
C ASP A 109 -7.04 -14.53 -10.11
N LEU A 110 -6.73 -13.32 -10.60
CA LEU A 110 -5.65 -13.12 -11.57
C LEU A 110 -4.28 -13.48 -10.99
N SER A 111 -4.00 -13.13 -9.72
CA SER A 111 -2.75 -13.51 -9.05
C SER A 111 -2.57 -15.03 -8.99
N ILE A 112 -3.63 -15.78 -8.66
CA ILE A 112 -3.59 -17.25 -8.65
C ILE A 112 -3.21 -17.77 -10.04
N ASN A 113 -3.79 -17.21 -11.11
CA ASN A 113 -3.49 -17.61 -12.48
C ASN A 113 -2.04 -17.25 -12.89
N ILE A 114 -1.53 -16.10 -12.47
CA ILE A 114 -0.14 -15.70 -12.70
C ILE A 114 0.82 -16.65 -11.99
N LEU A 115 0.58 -16.95 -10.70
CA LEU A 115 1.42 -17.87 -9.93
C LEU A 115 1.43 -19.29 -10.53
N ARG A 116 0.28 -19.82 -10.96
CA ARG A 116 0.22 -21.10 -11.67
C ARG A 116 1.00 -21.08 -12.98
N SER A 117 0.94 -19.96 -13.71
CA SER A 117 1.71 -19.79 -14.94
C SER A 117 3.21 -19.74 -14.66
N MET A 118 3.61 -19.10 -13.56
CA MET A 118 4.98 -19.07 -13.08
C MET A 118 5.50 -20.48 -12.74
N GLU A 119 4.70 -21.34 -12.09
CA GLU A 119 5.08 -22.75 -11.83
C GLU A 119 5.35 -23.53 -13.12
N ASN A 120 4.50 -23.36 -14.14
CA ASN A 120 4.70 -23.99 -15.45
C ASN A 120 6.01 -23.53 -16.11
N VAL A 121 6.35 -22.24 -15.97
CA VAL A 121 7.60 -21.67 -16.47
C VAL A 121 8.80 -22.22 -15.70
N LEU A 122 8.72 -22.35 -14.37
CA LEU A 122 9.77 -22.99 -13.57
C LEU A 122 10.01 -24.44 -14.00
N ALA A 123 8.93 -25.21 -14.18
CA ALA A 123 8.99 -26.61 -14.61
C ALA A 123 9.61 -26.80 -16.00
N SER A 124 9.57 -25.77 -16.86
CA SER A 124 10.17 -25.81 -18.20
C SER A 124 11.70 -25.72 -18.21
N GLY A 125 12.31 -25.21 -17.13
CA GLY A 125 13.77 -25.03 -17.01
C GLY A 125 14.36 -23.84 -17.78
N TYR A 126 13.55 -23.02 -18.47
CA TYR A 126 14.05 -21.87 -19.25
C TYR A 126 14.33 -20.61 -18.43
N VAL A 127 13.82 -20.51 -17.19
CA VAL A 127 13.93 -19.32 -16.33
C VAL A 127 14.53 -19.70 -14.99
N THR A 128 15.33 -18.81 -14.42
CA THR A 128 15.94 -19.05 -13.11
C THR A 128 14.88 -18.99 -12.01
N ARG A 129 14.96 -19.93 -11.06
CA ARG A 129 14.03 -20.01 -9.93
C ARG A 129 14.00 -18.70 -9.11
N ASN A 130 15.16 -18.10 -8.89
CA ASN A 130 15.31 -16.91 -8.07
C ASN A 130 14.58 -15.69 -8.67
N GLU A 131 14.74 -15.41 -9.97
CA GLU A 131 14.09 -14.25 -10.60
C GLU A 131 12.56 -14.34 -10.53
N LEU A 132 12.03 -15.54 -10.73
CA LEU A 132 10.61 -15.79 -10.73
C LEU A 132 10.01 -15.75 -9.32
N LEU A 133 10.72 -16.26 -8.31
CA LEU A 133 10.33 -16.10 -6.91
C LEU A 133 10.30 -14.62 -6.50
N LEU A 134 11.30 -13.83 -6.91
CA LEU A 134 11.29 -12.39 -6.62
C LEU A 134 10.11 -11.67 -7.30
N ALA A 135 9.77 -12.05 -8.54
CA ALA A 135 8.58 -11.51 -9.22
C ALA A 135 7.27 -11.90 -8.50
N ALA A 136 7.16 -13.13 -8.00
CA ALA A 136 6.01 -13.55 -7.20
C ALA A 136 5.90 -12.77 -5.88
N ARG A 137 7.03 -12.50 -5.21
CA ARG A 137 7.09 -11.67 -3.99
C ARG A 137 6.59 -10.25 -4.26
N GLU A 138 7.04 -9.62 -5.35
CA GLU A 138 6.63 -8.28 -5.78
C GLU A 138 5.12 -8.24 -6.13
N LEU A 139 4.62 -9.23 -6.88
CA LEU A 139 3.19 -9.38 -7.20
C LEU A 139 2.35 -9.44 -5.93
N LEU A 140 2.70 -10.34 -5.01
CA LEU A 140 1.96 -10.54 -3.77
C LEU A 140 1.96 -9.28 -2.90
N ALA A 141 3.12 -8.62 -2.72
CA ALA A 141 3.24 -7.42 -1.90
C ALA A 141 2.30 -6.27 -2.34
N SER A 142 2.00 -6.18 -3.64
CA SER A 142 1.16 -5.11 -4.19
C SER A 142 -0.33 -5.21 -3.85
N LEU A 143 -0.85 -6.41 -3.56
CA LEU A 143 -2.29 -6.69 -3.47
C LEU A 143 -2.96 -5.90 -2.33
N GLY A 144 -2.39 -5.96 -1.14
CA GLY A 144 -2.97 -5.29 0.03
C GLY A 144 -2.98 -3.77 -0.10
N GLU A 145 -1.96 -3.19 -0.76
CA GLU A 145 -1.89 -1.74 -0.94
C GLU A 145 -2.85 -1.24 -2.01
N MET A 146 -3.03 -1.99 -3.11
CA MET A 146 -4.08 -1.69 -4.09
C MET A 146 -5.46 -1.64 -3.43
N GLN A 147 -5.80 -2.64 -2.60
CA GLN A 147 -7.08 -2.64 -1.89
C GLN A 147 -7.23 -1.41 -0.98
N SER A 148 -6.21 -1.13 -0.16
CA SER A 148 -6.28 -0.01 0.79
C SER A 148 -6.45 1.35 0.09
N ALA A 149 -5.72 1.58 -1.01
CA ALA A 149 -5.80 2.82 -1.77
C ALA A 149 -7.13 2.95 -2.55
N PHE A 150 -7.61 1.84 -3.12
CA PHE A 150 -8.90 1.80 -3.80
C PHE A 150 -10.05 2.08 -2.85
N ASN A 151 -10.14 1.36 -1.73
CA ASN A 151 -11.18 1.55 -0.72
C ASN A 151 -11.19 2.98 -0.19
N SER A 152 -10.01 3.53 0.12
CA SER A 152 -9.88 4.91 0.59
C SER A 152 -10.45 5.90 -0.43
N THR A 153 -10.13 5.72 -1.70
CA THR A 153 -10.66 6.55 -2.79
C THR A 153 -12.18 6.41 -2.90
N SER A 154 -12.70 5.18 -2.89
CA SER A 154 -14.14 4.90 -3.03
C SER A 154 -14.95 5.51 -1.88
N ILE A 155 -14.45 5.39 -0.65
CA ILE A 155 -15.07 6.01 0.54
C ILE A 155 -15.11 7.54 0.44
N LEU A 156 -14.00 8.19 0.05
CA LEU A 156 -14.00 9.64 -0.05
C LEU A 156 -14.93 10.14 -1.17
N LYS A 157 -15.05 9.39 -2.28
CA LYS A 157 -16.03 9.66 -3.34
C LYS A 157 -17.47 9.53 -2.84
N SER A 158 -17.80 8.52 -2.04
CA SER A 158 -19.16 8.35 -1.51
C SER A 158 -19.54 9.45 -0.52
N HIS A 159 -18.56 10.06 0.15
CA HIS A 159 -18.73 11.28 0.95
C HIS A 159 -18.84 12.58 0.11
N GLY A 160 -18.76 12.49 -1.23
CA GLY A 160 -18.92 13.63 -2.13
C GLY A 160 -17.65 14.43 -2.39
N TYR A 161 -16.46 13.88 -2.09
CA TYR A 161 -15.18 14.52 -2.39
C TYR A 161 -14.58 14.04 -3.71
N ASP A 162 -13.90 14.93 -4.42
CA ASP A 162 -13.04 14.53 -5.53
C ASP A 162 -11.84 13.75 -4.98
N ALA A 163 -11.76 12.47 -5.32
CA ALA A 163 -10.68 11.59 -4.91
C ALA A 163 -10.19 10.74 -6.09
N THR A 164 -8.89 10.46 -6.11
CA THR A 164 -8.23 9.72 -7.20
C THR A 164 -7.38 8.59 -6.63
N PHE A 165 -7.67 7.38 -7.11
CA PHE A 165 -6.84 6.21 -6.88
C PHE A 165 -5.65 6.27 -7.84
N VAL A 166 -4.44 6.23 -7.29
CA VAL A 166 -3.18 6.27 -8.05
C VAL A 166 -2.48 4.93 -7.93
N ASP A 167 -2.64 4.10 -8.96
CA ASP A 167 -2.02 2.77 -8.98
C ASP A 167 -0.52 2.86 -9.35
N LEU A 168 0.35 2.92 -8.33
CA LEU A 168 1.79 2.80 -8.52
C LEU A 168 2.24 1.34 -8.62
N SER A 169 1.38 0.36 -8.31
CA SER A 169 1.70 -1.05 -8.53
C SER A 169 1.79 -1.39 -10.01
N GLY A 170 1.18 -0.58 -10.88
CA GLY A 170 1.19 -0.82 -12.31
C GLY A 170 0.55 -2.16 -12.67
N TRP A 171 -0.55 -2.50 -12.00
CA TRP A 171 -1.23 -3.77 -12.14
C TRP A 171 -1.61 -4.06 -13.59
N GLU A 172 -2.21 -3.07 -14.24
CA GLU A 172 -2.64 -3.14 -15.64
C GLU A 172 -1.60 -2.55 -16.62
N ASP A 173 -0.42 -2.15 -16.11
CA ASP A 173 0.62 -1.50 -16.90
C ASP A 173 1.86 -2.39 -17.04
N GLY A 174 1.95 -3.06 -18.19
CA GLY A 174 3.06 -3.95 -18.55
C GLY A 174 4.38 -3.24 -18.93
N ARG A 175 4.41 -1.90 -19.00
CA ARG A 175 5.64 -1.18 -19.39
C ARG A 175 6.74 -1.37 -18.34
N GLN A 176 7.97 -1.57 -18.82
CA GLN A 176 9.18 -1.61 -17.99
C GLN A 176 9.66 -0.18 -17.71
N LEU A 177 9.13 0.41 -16.64
CA LEU A 177 9.51 1.74 -16.17
C LEU A 177 10.41 1.62 -14.94
N THR A 178 11.29 2.60 -14.74
CA THR A 178 11.91 2.79 -13.44
C THR A 178 10.87 3.23 -12.42
N ILE A 179 11.15 3.08 -11.12
CA ILE A 179 10.25 3.54 -10.04
C ILE A 179 9.92 5.02 -10.24
N ASP A 180 10.94 5.85 -10.48
CA ASP A 180 10.77 7.29 -10.67
C ASP A 180 9.95 7.61 -11.91
N ARG A 181 10.17 6.90 -13.01
CA ARG A 181 9.41 7.11 -14.24
C ARG A 181 7.96 6.68 -14.06
N ARG A 182 7.68 5.61 -13.32
CA ARG A 182 6.31 5.20 -12.99
C ARG A 182 5.60 6.27 -12.17
N ILE A 183 6.23 6.79 -11.11
CA ILE A 183 5.67 7.87 -10.30
C ILE A 183 5.33 9.08 -11.18
N ILE A 184 6.29 9.58 -11.97
CA ILE A 184 6.05 10.74 -12.86
C ILE A 184 4.90 10.47 -13.84
N ASN A 185 4.84 9.28 -14.44
CA ASN A 185 3.78 8.93 -15.39
C ASN A 185 2.41 8.85 -14.72
N SER A 186 2.31 8.25 -13.54
CA SER A 186 1.05 8.08 -12.83
C SER A 186 0.44 9.42 -12.38
N PHE A 187 1.28 10.44 -12.15
CA PHE A 187 0.82 11.78 -11.77
C PHE A 187 0.75 12.80 -12.92
N GLU A 188 1.20 12.47 -14.13
CA GLU A 188 1.28 13.41 -15.27
C GLU A 188 -0.06 14.08 -15.62
N LYS A 189 -1.18 13.36 -15.43
CA LYS A 189 -2.54 13.82 -15.77
C LYS A 189 -3.41 14.09 -14.55
N ILE A 190 -2.82 14.11 -13.36
CA ILE A 190 -3.52 14.35 -12.10
C ILE A 190 -3.13 15.76 -11.63
N ASP A 191 -4.11 16.60 -11.34
CA ASP A 191 -3.86 17.84 -10.60
C ASP A 191 -4.18 17.59 -9.11
N PRO A 192 -3.16 17.41 -8.24
CA PRO A 192 -3.40 17.11 -6.83
C PRO A 192 -4.10 18.24 -6.08
N LEU A 193 -4.20 19.45 -6.65
CA LEU A 193 -4.91 20.57 -6.05
C LEU A 193 -6.43 20.50 -6.25
N SER A 194 -6.91 19.60 -7.12
CA SER A 194 -8.34 19.41 -7.38
C SER A 194 -8.89 18.06 -6.90
N THR A 195 -8.04 17.17 -6.38
CA THR A 195 -8.45 15.83 -5.95
C THR A 195 -7.58 15.30 -4.81
N ILE A 196 -8.19 14.54 -3.91
CA ILE A 196 -7.49 13.81 -2.85
C ILE A 196 -6.92 12.53 -3.43
N CYS A 197 -5.59 12.40 -3.48
CA CYS A 197 -4.95 11.24 -4.10
C CYS A 197 -4.63 10.17 -3.06
N PHE A 198 -4.97 8.90 -3.35
CA PHE A 198 -4.50 7.74 -2.61
C PHE A 198 -3.64 6.88 -3.54
N ALA A 199 -2.34 6.86 -3.28
CA ALA A 199 -1.34 6.10 -4.02
C ALA A 199 -0.94 4.83 -3.28
N THR A 200 -0.73 3.73 -4.01
CA THR A 200 -0.21 2.48 -3.43
C THR A 200 1.20 2.71 -2.87
N GLY A 201 1.49 2.14 -1.70
CA GLY A 201 2.85 2.17 -1.12
C GLY A 201 3.87 1.38 -1.94
N TYR A 202 3.46 0.29 -2.58
CA TYR A 202 4.28 -0.47 -3.50
C TYR A 202 4.28 0.23 -4.85
N THR A 203 5.48 0.34 -5.43
CA THR A 203 5.70 0.90 -6.75
C THR A 203 6.45 -0.09 -7.62
N LYS A 204 5.84 -0.52 -8.72
CA LYS A 204 6.49 -1.41 -9.69
C LYS A 204 7.55 -0.66 -10.48
N GLY A 205 8.79 -1.12 -10.40
CA GLY A 205 9.89 -0.60 -11.19
C GLY A 205 10.84 -1.71 -11.64
N THR A 206 11.66 -1.41 -12.65
CA THR A 206 12.74 -2.30 -13.13
C THR A 206 13.74 -2.69 -12.03
N GLU A 207 13.93 -1.81 -11.06
CA GLU A 207 14.75 -1.94 -9.87
C GLU A 207 14.19 -3.04 -8.95
N GLY A 208 12.86 -3.15 -8.86
CA GLY A 208 12.15 -4.03 -7.93
C GLY A 208 12.27 -3.51 -6.49
N ILE A 209 11.28 -2.72 -6.08
CA ILE A 209 11.34 -1.97 -4.82
C ILE A 209 11.37 -2.91 -3.60
N MET A 210 10.73 -4.07 -3.72
CA MET A 210 10.72 -5.08 -2.66
C MET A 210 12.06 -5.80 -2.57
N ARG A 211 12.76 -5.98 -3.68
CA ARG A 211 14.12 -6.57 -3.70
C ARG A 211 15.14 -5.66 -3.04
N GLU A 212 15.04 -4.35 -3.29
CA GLU A 212 16.01 -3.37 -2.80
C GLU A 212 15.78 -2.97 -1.34
N PHE A 213 14.53 -2.81 -0.92
CA PHE A 213 14.20 -2.17 0.36
C PHE A 213 13.43 -3.06 1.34
N ASP A 214 13.17 -4.32 0.98
CA ASP A 214 12.29 -5.24 1.70
C ASP A 214 11.03 -4.49 2.19
N ARG A 215 10.51 -4.74 3.40
CA ARG A 215 9.25 -4.12 3.86
C ARG A 215 9.33 -2.64 4.26
N GLY A 216 10.45 -1.97 3.97
CA GLY A 216 10.56 -0.50 4.08
C GLY A 216 10.18 0.22 2.78
N TYR A 217 9.71 -0.51 1.77
CA TYR A 217 9.46 0.05 0.43
C TYR A 217 8.39 1.17 0.43
N SER A 218 7.37 1.13 1.29
CA SER A 218 6.30 2.15 1.28
C SER A 218 6.85 3.52 1.70
N GLU A 219 7.79 3.58 2.65
CA GLU A 219 8.53 4.79 3.01
C GLU A 219 9.40 5.31 1.86
N VAL A 220 9.99 4.40 1.07
CA VAL A 220 10.79 4.77 -0.11
C VAL A 220 9.90 5.35 -1.21
N THR A 221 8.76 4.72 -1.50
CA THR A 221 7.76 5.28 -2.44
C THR A 221 7.32 6.67 -1.98
N PHE A 222 6.93 6.82 -0.70
CA PHE A 222 6.58 8.10 -0.11
C PHE A 222 7.66 9.17 -0.34
N SER A 223 8.92 8.84 -0.02
CA SER A 223 10.04 9.76 -0.19
C SER A 223 10.25 10.13 -1.65
N LYS A 224 10.16 9.18 -2.58
CA LYS A 224 10.32 9.43 -4.01
C LYS A 224 9.18 10.28 -4.56
N VAL A 225 7.93 10.02 -4.16
CA VAL A 225 6.77 10.85 -4.55
C VAL A 225 6.97 12.30 -4.07
N ALA A 226 7.42 12.50 -2.82
CA ALA A 226 7.68 13.83 -2.28
C ALA A 226 8.74 14.60 -3.06
N VAL A 227 9.86 13.95 -3.39
CA VAL A 227 10.95 14.58 -4.15
C VAL A 227 10.55 14.85 -5.60
N LEU A 228 9.98 13.86 -6.28
CA LEU A 228 9.68 13.95 -7.72
C LEU A 228 8.55 14.93 -8.03
N LEU A 229 7.61 15.12 -7.11
CA LEU A 229 6.51 16.07 -7.26
C LEU A 229 6.78 17.43 -6.61
N GLY A 230 7.96 17.62 -6.00
CA GLY A 230 8.35 18.90 -5.39
C GLY A 230 7.47 19.31 -4.22
N ALA A 231 7.14 18.36 -3.34
CA ALA A 231 6.30 18.61 -2.18
C ALA A 231 6.95 19.60 -1.20
N SER A 232 6.15 20.50 -0.64
CA SER A 232 6.60 21.45 0.37
C SER A 232 6.67 20.83 1.76
N GLU A 233 5.95 19.74 1.98
CA GLU A 233 5.91 19.02 3.25
C GLU A 233 5.72 17.52 2.99
N ALA A 234 6.37 16.71 3.83
CA ALA A 234 6.29 15.27 3.80
C ALA A 234 6.00 14.78 5.23
N ILE A 235 4.84 14.16 5.44
CA ILE A 235 4.36 13.76 6.77
C ILE A 235 4.26 12.24 6.83
N ILE A 236 4.71 11.64 7.93
CA ILE A 236 4.50 10.22 8.18
C ILE A 236 3.59 10.06 9.39
N HIS A 237 2.41 9.49 9.18
CA HIS A 237 1.47 9.15 10.24
C HIS A 237 1.84 7.79 10.83
N LYS A 238 2.23 7.80 12.10
CA LYS A 238 2.56 6.61 12.89
C LYS A 238 1.78 6.60 14.20
N GLU A 239 1.72 5.43 14.79
CA GLU A 239 1.15 5.16 16.11
C GLU A 239 1.95 5.87 17.22
N TYR A 240 3.27 5.93 17.03
CA TYR A 240 4.22 6.60 17.92
C TYR A 240 5.04 7.64 17.15
N HIS A 241 5.31 8.77 17.80
CA HIS A 241 6.32 9.71 17.31
C HIS A 241 7.71 9.09 17.35
N LEU A 242 8.69 9.74 16.71
CA LEU A 242 10.10 9.45 17.00
C LEU A 242 10.31 9.66 18.51
N CYS A 243 10.81 8.66 19.22
CA CYS A 243 10.94 8.67 20.68
C CYS A 243 12.39 8.42 21.11
N SER A 244 12.72 8.78 22.35
CA SER A 244 14.03 8.57 22.99
C SER A 244 14.49 7.09 23.03
N GLY A 245 13.53 6.17 22.94
CA GLY A 245 13.72 4.73 22.79
C GLY A 245 12.42 4.07 22.33
N ASP A 246 12.47 2.79 21.97
CA ASP A 246 11.29 2.05 21.51
C ASP A 246 10.28 1.85 22.66
N PRO A 247 9.07 2.45 22.58
CA PRO A 247 8.05 2.34 23.63
C PRO A 247 7.66 0.90 23.97
N LEU A 248 7.78 -0.03 23.02
CA LEU A 248 7.47 -1.45 23.24
C LEU A 248 8.55 -2.18 24.05
N ILE A 249 9.78 -1.63 24.09
CA ILE A 249 10.91 -2.21 24.82
C ILE A 249 11.05 -1.57 26.19
N ILE A 250 11.02 -0.23 26.26
CA ILE A 250 11.28 0.50 27.50
C ILE A 250 10.00 0.85 28.27
N GLY A 251 8.82 0.63 27.66
CA GLY A 251 7.52 1.01 28.18
C GLY A 251 7.15 2.46 27.83
N GLU A 252 5.88 2.69 27.51
CA GLU A 252 5.38 4.00 27.05
C GLU A 252 5.68 5.14 28.02
N HIS A 253 5.67 4.88 29.33
CA HIS A 253 5.95 5.88 30.36
C HIS A 253 7.42 6.33 30.40
N ASN A 254 8.34 5.52 29.87
CA ASN A 254 9.77 5.82 29.83
C ASN A 254 10.22 6.35 28.45
N ALA A 255 9.36 6.27 27.44
CA ALA A 255 9.62 6.81 26.12
C ALA A 255 9.16 8.28 26.04
N HIS A 256 10.04 9.15 25.55
CA HIS A 256 9.75 10.57 25.37
C HIS A 256 9.77 10.93 23.89
N PRO A 257 8.72 11.57 23.34
CA PRO A 257 8.73 12.06 21.98
C PRO A 257 9.89 13.02 21.72
N VAL A 258 10.68 12.70 20.71
CA VAL A 258 11.67 13.58 20.11
C VAL A 258 10.92 14.42 19.08
N CYS A 259 10.64 15.67 19.43
CA CYS A 259 9.88 16.58 18.58
C CYS A 259 10.75 17.09 17.41
N ASN A 260 11.30 18.29 17.55
CA ASN A 260 12.07 18.92 16.49
C ASN A 260 13.48 18.34 16.47
N THR A 261 13.82 17.69 15.37
CA THR A 261 15.19 17.25 15.05
C THR A 261 15.65 18.01 13.81
N ASN A 262 16.92 18.41 13.78
CA ASN A 262 17.56 18.88 12.55
C ASN A 262 18.37 17.71 11.97
N TYR A 263 18.21 17.46 10.67
CA TYR A 263 19.06 16.57 9.87
C TYR A 263 19.82 17.40 8.85
#